data_AF-A0A522PK03-F1
#
_entry.id   AF-A0A522PK03-F1
#
_cell.length_a   1.000
_cell.length_b   1.000
_cell.length_c   1.000
_cell.angle_alpha   90.00
_cell.angle_beta   90.00
_cell.angle_gamma   90.00
#
_symmetry.space_group_name_H-M   'P 1'
#
loop_
_entity.id
_entity.type
_entity.pdbx_description
1 polymer ?
#
loop_
_entity_poly.entity_id
_entity_poly.type
_entity_poly.pdbx_seq_one_letter_code
_entity_poly.pdbx_strand_id
1 'polypeptide(L)'
;MILARRIAPFLAGILLLSSCTHSAKQNAQQAVVASTPSPTPAPTPSPAPPPTPAPTASPAPTPLPTPLPRQGKVVEVIATPIPKPTLAPADNVRTDIVALAPATPARPKVHVVPQDGRYAGRIAAPEDPPRIFSVEISDDTPGSGERVFGKVVTTTNVAAVRASLEGMTIGFHREDAGVFTVSYTVPHIPFFLKRGYTLEITAVTTGGRAATAQLPVRVH
;
A
#
# COMPACT_ATOMS: atom_id res chain seq x y z
N MET A 1 -33.07 35.10 26.45
CA MET A 1 -33.07 36.10 25.36
C MET A 1 -31.92 35.73 24.44
N ILE A 2 -32.20 35.04 23.32
CA ILE A 2 -32.52 35.61 21.99
C ILE A 2 -31.28 36.38 21.49
N LEU A 3 -30.65 36.14 20.34
CA LEU A 3 -30.88 35.30 19.15
C LEU A 3 -29.74 35.68 18.18
N ALA A 4 -29.45 34.80 17.20
CA ALA A 4 -28.94 35.16 15.86
C ALA A 4 -27.47 35.63 15.76
N ARG A 5 -26.73 35.38 14.67
CA ARG A 5 -27.10 35.07 13.28
C ARG A 5 -25.88 34.44 12.59
N ARG A 6 -26.05 33.26 11.98
CA ARG A 6 -25.34 32.88 10.75
C ARG A 6 -26.01 33.65 9.62
N ILE A 7 -25.25 34.21 8.68
CA ILE A 7 -25.57 34.41 7.25
C ILE A 7 -24.34 35.06 6.59
N ALA A 8 -23.77 34.36 5.61
CA ALA A 8 -22.97 34.95 4.55
C ALA A 8 -23.11 34.06 3.30
N PRO A 9 -23.00 34.66 2.09
CA PRO A 9 -23.83 34.36 0.92
C PRO A 9 -23.07 33.50 -0.11
N PHE A 10 -23.69 33.14 -1.24
CA PHE A 10 -23.12 33.18 -2.60
C PHE A 10 -23.94 32.31 -3.56
N LEU A 11 -24.58 32.96 -4.55
CA LEU A 11 -24.74 32.60 -5.98
C LEU A 11 -26.10 33.08 -6.50
N ALA A 12 -26.12 34.29 -7.06
CA ALA A 12 -27.13 34.72 -8.02
C ALA A 12 -26.40 34.94 -9.35
N GLY A 13 -26.31 33.88 -10.15
CA GLY A 13 -25.78 33.90 -11.50
C GLY A 13 -26.82 34.53 -12.44
N ILE A 14 -26.44 35.67 -13.00
CA ILE A 14 -27.09 36.43 -14.06
C ILE A 14 -27.22 35.55 -15.32
N LEU A 15 -28.44 35.39 -15.84
CA LEU A 15 -28.66 34.89 -17.20
C LEU A 15 -29.44 35.95 -18.01
N LEU A 16 -28.73 36.54 -18.95
CA LEU A 16 -29.18 37.60 -19.86
C LEU A 16 -30.27 37.08 -20.81
N LEU A 17 -31.35 37.86 -20.90
CA LEU A 17 -32.29 37.80 -22.02
C LEU A 17 -31.58 38.28 -23.29
N SER A 18 -31.69 37.53 -24.38
CA SER A 18 -31.40 38.05 -25.73
C SER A 18 -32.33 37.39 -26.74
N SER A 19 -33.36 38.14 -27.10
CA SER A 19 -34.27 37.87 -28.21
C SER A 19 -33.61 38.32 -29.50
N CYS A 20 -33.54 37.45 -30.51
CA CYS A 20 -33.32 37.84 -31.90
C CYS A 20 -34.17 36.96 -32.82
N THR A 21 -35.19 37.58 -33.40
CA THR A 21 -36.02 37.09 -34.51
C THR A 21 -35.31 37.30 -35.84
N HIS A 22 -35.15 36.27 -36.67
CA HIS A 22 -34.91 36.31 -38.15
C HIS A 22 -35.23 34.89 -38.68
N SER A 23 -36.33 34.61 -39.39
CA SER A 23 -36.75 34.94 -40.76
C SER A 23 -36.51 33.79 -41.77
N ALA A 24 -37.64 33.27 -42.28
CA ALA A 24 -37.90 32.74 -43.62
C ALA A 24 -37.51 31.30 -44.04
N LYS A 25 -38.57 30.60 -44.51
CA LYS A 25 -38.66 29.52 -45.52
C LYS A 25 -38.23 28.08 -45.16
N GLN A 26 -39.19 27.27 -44.69
CA GLN A 26 -39.31 25.83 -45.03
C GLN A 26 -40.81 25.49 -45.08
N ASN A 27 -41.40 25.31 -46.25
CA ASN A 27 -41.47 24.09 -47.07
C ASN A 27 -42.38 23.02 -46.45
N ALA A 28 -43.37 22.61 -47.23
CA ALA A 28 -44.45 21.72 -46.85
C ALA A 28 -43.95 20.32 -46.51
N GLN A 29 -44.32 19.79 -45.34
CA GLN A 29 -44.45 18.34 -45.11
C GLN A 29 -45.16 18.03 -43.77
N GLN A 30 -46.38 17.50 -43.91
CA GLN A 30 -46.84 16.30 -43.20
C GLN A 30 -46.99 16.40 -41.67
N ALA A 31 -48.22 16.77 -41.25
CA ALA A 31 -48.67 16.64 -39.87
C ALA A 31 -48.83 15.14 -39.49
N VAL A 32 -47.75 14.56 -38.95
CA VAL A 32 -47.82 13.30 -38.19
C VAL A 32 -48.17 13.68 -36.76
N VAL A 33 -49.38 13.36 -36.33
CA VAL A 33 -49.82 13.52 -34.95
C VAL A 33 -49.07 12.48 -34.11
N ALA A 34 -47.90 12.85 -33.59
CA ALA A 34 -47.12 12.04 -32.68
C ALA A 34 -47.77 12.09 -31.29
N SER A 35 -48.28 10.95 -30.82
CA SER A 35 -48.76 10.78 -29.45
C SER A 35 -47.61 10.96 -28.46
N THR A 36 -47.73 11.97 -27.60
CA THR A 36 -46.75 12.24 -26.54
C THR A 36 -46.69 11.05 -25.58
N PRO A 37 -45.53 10.42 -25.35
CA PRO A 37 -45.42 9.34 -24.38
C PRO A 37 -45.72 9.85 -22.96
N SER A 38 -46.50 9.08 -22.21
CA SER A 38 -46.83 9.35 -20.81
C SER A 38 -45.54 9.43 -19.97
N PRO A 39 -45.41 10.40 -19.04
CA PRO A 39 -44.21 10.54 -18.24
C PRO A 39 -43.96 9.30 -17.38
N THR A 40 -42.76 8.74 -17.47
CA THR A 40 -42.31 7.64 -16.61
C THR A 40 -42.24 8.13 -15.15
N PRO A 41 -42.85 7.42 -14.18
CA PRO A 41 -42.78 7.78 -12.77
C PRO A 41 -41.32 7.91 -12.31
N ALA A 42 -41.02 8.95 -11.53
CA ALA A 42 -39.71 9.15 -10.95
C ALA A 42 -39.36 7.99 -9.99
N PRO A 43 -38.11 7.51 -9.98
CA PRO A 43 -37.70 6.42 -9.09
C PRO A 43 -37.84 6.85 -7.64
N THR A 44 -38.49 6.00 -6.83
CA THR A 44 -38.60 6.18 -5.38
C THR A 44 -37.20 6.15 -4.75
N PRO A 45 -36.84 7.12 -3.89
CA PRO A 45 -35.53 7.13 -3.25
C PRO A 45 -35.36 5.88 -2.37
N SER A 46 -34.20 5.23 -2.52
CA SER A 46 -33.80 4.10 -1.69
C SER A 46 -33.60 4.56 -0.24
N PRO A 47 -34.06 3.80 0.77
CA PRO A 47 -33.86 4.14 2.18
C PRO A 47 -32.38 4.23 2.52
N ALA A 48 -32.04 5.21 3.37
CA ALA A 48 -30.68 5.42 3.85
C ALA A 48 -30.20 4.20 4.69
N PRO A 49 -28.93 3.77 4.54
CA PRO A 49 -28.41 2.67 5.33
C PRO A 49 -28.38 3.02 6.83
N PRO A 50 -28.54 2.02 7.71
CA PRO A 50 -28.48 2.21 9.15
C PRO A 50 -27.09 2.70 9.60
N PRO A 51 -27.00 3.46 10.71
CA PRO A 51 -25.74 3.97 11.22
C PRO A 51 -24.80 2.81 11.60
N THR A 52 -23.53 2.93 11.20
CA THR A 52 -22.47 1.99 11.57
C THR A 52 -22.17 2.12 13.07
N PRO A 53 -22.06 1.01 13.83
CA PRO A 53 -21.69 1.05 15.24
C PRO A 53 -20.33 1.72 15.47
N ALA A 54 -20.20 2.45 16.57
CA ALA A 54 -18.94 3.07 16.98
C ALA A 54 -17.88 1.99 17.31
N PRO A 55 -16.59 2.21 16.96
CA PRO A 55 -15.53 1.26 17.27
C PRO A 55 -15.34 1.12 18.77
N THR A 56 -15.37 -0.13 19.24
CA THR A 56 -15.04 -0.50 20.63
C THR A 56 -13.56 -0.22 20.90
N ALA A 57 -13.25 0.44 22.02
CA ALA A 57 -11.88 0.73 22.40
C ALA A 57 -11.08 -0.58 22.58
N SER A 58 -9.90 -0.64 21.97
CA SER A 58 -8.96 -1.77 22.10
C SER A 58 -8.36 -1.77 23.52
N PRO A 59 -8.24 -2.94 24.18
CA PRO A 59 -7.65 -3.01 25.52
C PRO A 59 -6.20 -2.53 25.52
N ALA A 60 -5.80 -1.88 26.62
CA ALA A 60 -4.44 -1.38 26.80
C ALA A 60 -3.42 -2.53 26.78
N PRO A 61 -2.25 -2.34 26.15
CA PRO A 61 -1.21 -3.37 26.11
C PRO A 61 -0.69 -3.67 27.52
N THR A 62 -0.57 -4.96 27.83
CA THR A 62 0.04 -5.44 29.08
C THR A 62 1.54 -5.09 29.07
N PRO A 63 2.11 -4.54 30.16
CA PRO A 63 3.52 -4.21 30.21
C PRO A 63 4.40 -5.47 30.07
N LEU A 64 5.44 -5.35 29.24
CA LEU A 64 6.45 -6.40 29.03
C LEU A 64 7.31 -6.56 30.30
N PRO A 65 7.65 -7.78 30.73
CA PRO A 65 8.51 -7.99 31.90
C PRO A 65 9.90 -7.40 31.70
N THR A 66 10.39 -6.72 32.73
CA THR A 66 11.74 -6.14 32.80
C THR A 66 12.81 -7.24 32.67
N PRO A 67 13.75 -7.14 31.72
CA PRO A 67 14.84 -8.12 31.59
C PRO A 67 15.77 -8.06 32.80
N LEU A 68 16.09 -9.23 33.37
CA LEU A 68 17.09 -9.37 34.42
C LEU A 68 18.48 -8.95 33.91
N PRO A 69 19.30 -8.25 34.72
CA PRO A 69 20.67 -7.91 34.35
C PRO A 69 21.51 -9.19 34.21
N ARG A 70 22.03 -9.44 33.00
CA ARG A 70 23.04 -10.48 32.78
C ARG A 70 24.36 -9.98 33.37
N GLN A 71 24.85 -10.66 34.39
CA GLN A 71 26.21 -10.45 34.88
C GLN A 71 27.20 -10.83 33.77
N GLY A 72 27.95 -9.83 33.30
CA GLY A 72 29.00 -10.00 32.32
C GLY A 72 30.15 -10.81 32.90
N LYS A 73 30.40 -11.99 32.34
CA LYS A 73 31.71 -12.63 32.40
C LYS A 73 32.43 -12.23 31.12
N VAL A 74 33.37 -11.29 31.23
CA VAL A 74 34.35 -10.98 30.18
C VAL A 74 35.18 -12.25 29.99
N VAL A 75 34.98 -12.94 28.87
CA VAL A 75 35.94 -13.95 28.40
C VAL A 75 36.83 -13.25 27.39
N GLU A 76 38.04 -13.04 27.84
CA GLU A 76 39.20 -12.54 27.12
C GLU A 76 39.40 -13.32 25.81
N VAL A 77 39.33 -12.59 24.69
CA VAL A 77 39.58 -13.13 23.35
C VAL A 77 41.09 -13.29 23.19
N ILE A 78 41.60 -14.48 23.50
CA ILE A 78 42.94 -14.89 23.12
C ILE A 78 42.83 -15.58 21.77
N ALA A 79 43.48 -15.00 20.76
CA ALA A 79 43.53 -15.54 19.41
C ALA A 79 44.19 -16.92 19.37
N THR A 80 43.48 -17.92 18.83
CA THR A 80 44.07 -19.18 18.36
C THR A 80 43.78 -19.37 16.87
N PRO A 81 44.78 -19.73 16.04
CA PRO A 81 44.63 -19.83 14.59
C PRO A 81 43.73 -20.99 14.17
N ILE A 82 42.94 -20.75 13.13
CA ILE A 82 41.99 -21.69 12.51
C ILE A 82 42.74 -22.93 11.99
N PRO A 83 42.42 -24.17 12.43
CA PRO A 83 42.95 -25.36 11.80
C PRO A 83 42.28 -25.61 10.45
N LYS A 84 43.13 -25.87 9.45
CA LYS A 84 42.81 -26.32 8.08
C LYS A 84 41.83 -27.51 8.11
N PRO A 85 40.74 -27.53 7.31
CA PRO A 85 39.83 -28.66 7.30
C PRO A 85 40.50 -29.89 6.68
N THR A 86 40.75 -30.91 7.49
CA THR A 86 41.13 -32.25 7.05
C THR A 86 39.84 -33.00 6.68
N LEU A 87 39.70 -33.36 5.39
CA LEU A 87 38.69 -34.32 4.94
C LEU A 87 38.98 -35.71 5.51
N ALA A 88 37.97 -36.33 6.14
CA ALA A 88 37.94 -37.73 6.54
C ALA A 88 36.48 -38.26 6.46
N PRO A 89 36.29 -39.57 6.24
CA PRO A 89 35.32 -40.09 5.27
C PRO A 89 33.95 -40.44 5.87
N ALA A 90 33.00 -40.59 4.95
CA ALA A 90 31.65 -41.08 5.19
C ALA A 90 31.62 -42.44 5.89
N ASP A 91 30.77 -42.56 6.91
CA ASP A 91 30.14 -43.83 7.25
C ASP A 91 28.69 -43.60 7.72
N ASN A 92 27.85 -44.54 7.32
CA ASN A 92 26.42 -44.38 7.10
C ASN A 92 25.59 -44.55 8.38
N VAL A 93 24.67 -43.61 8.65
CA VAL A 93 23.38 -43.94 9.28
C VAL A 93 22.26 -43.24 8.51
N ARG A 94 21.46 -44.08 7.88
CA ARG A 94 20.26 -43.75 7.11
C ARG A 94 19.14 -43.39 8.08
N THR A 95 18.74 -42.13 8.09
CA THR A 95 17.41 -41.71 8.54
C THR A 95 16.92 -40.71 7.51
N ASP A 96 16.08 -41.22 6.60
CA ASP A 96 15.42 -40.45 5.54
C ASP A 96 14.41 -39.48 6.17
N ILE A 97 14.90 -38.36 6.73
CA ILE A 97 14.12 -37.14 6.86
C ILE A 97 14.61 -36.26 5.72
N VAL A 98 13.82 -36.23 4.65
CA VAL A 98 13.90 -35.17 3.64
C VAL A 98 13.46 -33.88 4.34
N ALA A 99 14.37 -33.30 5.13
CA ALA A 99 14.32 -31.91 5.44
C ALA A 99 14.57 -31.22 4.10
N LEU A 100 13.49 -30.78 3.44
CA LEU A 100 13.63 -29.64 2.54
C LEU A 100 14.33 -28.58 3.38
N ALA A 101 15.63 -28.38 3.12
CA ALA A 101 16.32 -27.21 3.62
C ALA A 101 15.41 -26.02 3.31
N PRO A 102 15.06 -25.17 4.30
CA PRO A 102 14.33 -23.96 3.96
C PRO A 102 15.19 -23.26 2.91
N ALA A 103 14.63 -23.06 1.72
CA ALA A 103 15.31 -22.36 0.64
C ALA A 103 15.91 -21.11 1.26
N THR A 104 17.24 -21.02 1.27
CA THR A 104 17.96 -19.87 1.80
C THR A 104 17.32 -18.65 1.16
N PRO A 105 16.63 -17.77 1.91
CA PRO A 105 15.96 -16.64 1.30
C PRO A 105 17.04 -15.86 0.55
N ALA A 106 16.82 -15.65 -0.74
CA ALA A 106 17.69 -14.84 -1.57
C ALA A 106 18.02 -13.55 -0.81
N ARG A 107 19.31 -13.18 -0.79
CA ARG A 107 19.78 -12.02 -0.04
C ARG A 107 18.93 -10.81 -0.48
N PRO A 108 18.10 -10.24 0.41
CA PRO A 108 17.17 -9.20 -0.01
C PRO A 108 17.94 -8.03 -0.59
N LYS A 109 17.52 -7.59 -1.78
CA LYS A 109 18.02 -6.37 -2.38
C LYS A 109 17.32 -5.21 -1.70
N VAL A 110 18.09 -4.53 -0.87
CA VAL A 110 17.65 -3.33 -0.16
C VAL A 110 17.71 -2.17 -1.13
N HIS A 111 16.55 -1.64 -1.51
CA HIS A 111 16.49 -0.34 -2.16
C HIS A 111 16.29 0.73 -1.09
N VAL A 112 17.39 1.37 -0.71
CA VAL A 112 17.32 2.55 0.14
C VAL A 112 16.81 3.68 -0.74
N VAL A 113 15.61 4.17 -0.49
CA VAL A 113 15.16 5.43 -1.07
C VAL A 113 16.05 6.51 -0.46
N PRO A 114 16.95 7.16 -1.22
CA PRO A 114 17.86 8.13 -0.65
C PRO A 114 17.04 9.27 -0.03
N GLN A 115 17.22 9.47 1.26
CA GLN A 115 16.68 10.57 2.03
C GLN A 115 17.82 11.14 2.86
N ASP A 116 17.94 12.47 2.88
CA ASP A 116 18.98 13.18 3.60
C ASP A 116 18.95 12.85 5.11
N GLY A 117 19.88 11.99 5.53
CA GLY A 117 20.39 11.87 6.89
C GLY A 117 19.43 11.39 7.98
N ARG A 118 19.61 10.14 8.43
CA ARG A 118 19.29 9.60 9.78
C ARG A 118 17.82 9.56 10.22
N TYR A 119 16.98 8.70 9.65
CA TYR A 119 15.62 8.51 10.20
C TYR A 119 15.12 7.06 10.10
N ALA A 120 15.52 6.22 11.06
CA ALA A 120 14.85 4.96 11.40
C ALA A 120 14.11 5.17 12.74
N GLY A 121 12.78 5.04 12.75
CA GLY A 121 12.01 5.00 14.00
C GLY A 121 11.44 6.32 14.54
N ARG A 122 11.22 7.36 13.71
CA ARG A 122 10.47 8.53 14.22
C ARG A 122 8.99 8.20 14.38
N ILE A 123 8.52 8.36 15.61
CA ILE A 123 7.11 8.55 15.92
C ILE A 123 6.68 9.85 15.24
N ALA A 124 5.79 9.75 14.25
CA ALA A 124 5.20 10.88 13.57
C ALA A 124 3.81 11.15 14.16
N ALA A 125 3.47 12.42 14.32
CA ALA A 125 2.14 12.83 14.73
C ALA A 125 1.11 12.48 13.63
N PRO A 126 -0.18 12.28 13.95
CA PRO A 126 -1.22 12.00 12.95
C PRO A 126 -1.27 13.03 11.81
N GLU A 127 -0.93 14.28 12.10
CA GLU A 127 -0.88 15.41 11.18
C GLU A 127 0.46 15.59 10.46
N ASP A 128 1.50 14.82 10.77
CA ASP A 128 2.77 14.90 10.06
C ASP A 128 2.63 14.30 8.63
N PRO A 129 3.39 14.80 7.64
CA PRO A 129 3.40 14.16 6.32
C PRO A 129 3.96 12.72 6.41
N PRO A 130 3.34 11.73 5.74
CA PRO A 130 3.89 10.38 5.69
C PRO A 130 5.23 10.38 4.98
N ARG A 131 6.15 9.49 5.38
CA ARG A 131 7.41 9.27 4.68
C ARG A 131 7.72 7.80 4.54
N ILE A 132 8.36 7.44 3.43
CA ILE A 132 8.92 6.11 3.18
C ILE A 132 10.44 6.21 3.38
N PHE A 133 10.98 5.40 4.28
CA PHE A 133 12.39 5.40 4.65
C PHE A 133 13.19 4.34 3.89
N SER A 134 12.65 3.13 3.78
CA SER A 134 13.29 2.05 3.01
C SER A 134 12.25 1.13 2.37
N VAL A 135 12.64 0.56 1.23
CA VAL A 135 11.88 -0.49 0.54
C VAL A 135 12.87 -1.64 0.28
N GLU A 136 12.66 -2.76 0.95
CA GLU A 136 13.45 -3.97 0.80
C GLU A 136 12.63 -4.99 0.03
N ILE A 137 13.21 -5.61 -1.00
CA ILE A 137 12.57 -6.71 -1.74
C ILE A 137 13.54 -7.90 -1.78
N SER A 138 13.02 -9.13 -1.66
CA SER A 138 13.84 -10.35 -1.72
C SER A 138 14.60 -10.47 -3.03
N ASP A 139 13.92 -10.19 -4.15
CA ASP A 139 14.46 -10.25 -5.50
C ASP A 139 13.82 -9.15 -6.37
N ASP A 140 14.65 -8.41 -7.11
CA ASP A 140 14.23 -7.41 -8.09
C ASP A 140 14.11 -8.00 -9.51
N THR A 141 14.45 -9.28 -9.67
CA THR A 141 14.45 -10.06 -10.91
C THR A 141 13.60 -11.34 -10.84
N PRO A 142 12.40 -11.34 -10.22
CA PRO A 142 11.72 -12.59 -9.91
C PRO A 142 11.28 -13.35 -11.15
N GLY A 143 11.35 -14.67 -11.06
CA GLY A 143 10.79 -15.57 -12.05
C GLY A 143 9.28 -15.68 -11.95
N SER A 144 8.63 -16.02 -13.06
CA SER A 144 7.23 -16.42 -13.06
C SER A 144 6.99 -17.59 -12.07
N GLY A 145 6.02 -17.45 -11.17
CA GLY A 145 5.68 -18.47 -10.15
C GLY A 145 6.50 -18.37 -8.88
N GLU A 146 7.50 -17.48 -8.83
CA GLU A 146 8.35 -17.27 -7.66
C GLU A 146 7.63 -16.45 -6.58
N ARG A 147 7.96 -16.73 -5.31
CA ARG A 147 7.48 -15.94 -4.18
C ARG A 147 8.47 -14.83 -3.88
N VAL A 148 7.98 -13.60 -3.90
CA VAL A 148 8.72 -12.40 -3.57
C VAL A 148 8.25 -11.88 -2.21
N PHE A 149 9.20 -11.47 -1.39
CA PHE A 149 8.94 -10.82 -0.12
C PHE A 149 9.32 -9.35 -0.21
N GLY A 150 8.52 -8.50 0.40
CA GLY A 150 8.81 -7.08 0.51
C GLY A 150 8.69 -6.61 1.95
N LYS A 151 9.52 -5.64 2.33
CA LYS A 151 9.42 -4.91 3.60
C LYS A 151 9.55 -3.43 3.33
N VAL A 152 8.64 -2.63 3.88
CA VAL A 152 8.64 -1.18 3.76
C VAL A 152 8.68 -0.58 5.16
N VAL A 153 9.62 0.34 5.37
CA VAL A 153 9.75 1.10 6.61
C VAL A 153 9.30 2.54 6.36
N THR A 154 8.40 3.05 7.20
CA THR A 154 7.74 4.35 7.05
C THR A 154 7.62 5.08 8.40
N THR A 155 7.03 6.27 8.40
CA THR A 155 6.60 6.96 9.62
C THR A 155 5.46 6.21 10.32
N THR A 156 5.40 6.30 11.66
CA THR A 156 4.41 5.54 12.47
C THR A 156 2.95 5.93 12.20
N ASN A 157 2.70 7.12 11.67
CA ASN A 157 1.37 7.63 11.31
C ASN A 157 0.83 7.08 9.98
N VAL A 158 1.62 6.29 9.25
CA VAL A 158 1.15 5.57 8.07
C VAL A 158 0.18 4.47 8.50
N ALA A 159 -0.99 4.47 7.86
CA ALA A 159 -2.05 3.51 8.12
C ALA A 159 -1.99 2.32 7.16
N ALA A 160 -1.59 2.54 5.90
CA ALA A 160 -1.53 1.50 4.89
C ALA A 160 -0.38 1.75 3.91
N VAL A 161 0.20 0.67 3.38
CA VAL A 161 1.14 0.70 2.27
C VAL A 161 0.62 -0.19 1.15
N ARG A 162 0.71 0.32 -0.08
CA ARG A 162 0.31 -0.39 -1.30
C ARG A 162 1.46 -0.35 -2.30
N ALA A 163 1.67 -1.44 -3.02
CA ALA A 163 2.46 -1.43 -4.24
C ALA A 163 1.53 -1.48 -5.45
N SER A 164 1.79 -0.67 -6.46
CA SER A 164 1.10 -0.73 -7.76
C SER A 164 2.06 -1.14 -8.86
N LEU A 165 1.59 -2.03 -9.73
CA LEU A 165 2.29 -2.48 -10.92
C LEU A 165 1.29 -2.52 -12.08
N GLU A 166 1.37 -1.55 -12.98
CA GLU A 166 0.50 -1.46 -14.19
C GLU A 166 -1.00 -1.67 -13.91
N GLY A 167 -1.50 -1.10 -12.80
CA GLY A 167 -2.91 -1.18 -12.40
C GLY A 167 -3.23 -2.34 -11.44
N MET A 168 -2.32 -3.29 -11.23
CA MET A 168 -2.44 -4.26 -10.14
C MET A 168 -2.02 -3.61 -8.83
N THR A 169 -2.80 -3.80 -7.77
CA THR A 169 -2.50 -3.25 -6.44
C THR A 169 -2.28 -4.38 -5.44
N ILE A 170 -1.16 -4.34 -4.73
CA ILE A 170 -0.77 -5.30 -3.71
C ILE A 170 -0.72 -4.56 -2.38
N GLY A 171 -1.50 -5.03 -1.40
CA GLY A 171 -1.47 -4.48 -0.04
C GLY A 171 -0.37 -5.10 0.81
N PHE A 172 0.27 -4.29 1.64
CA PHE A 172 1.19 -4.79 2.66
C PHE A 172 0.46 -5.01 3.98
N HIS A 173 0.84 -6.06 4.70
CA HIS A 173 0.44 -6.29 6.07
C HIS A 173 1.25 -5.41 7.01
N ARG A 174 0.63 -4.88 8.07
CA ARG A 174 1.32 -4.07 9.08
C ARG A 174 1.82 -4.98 10.19
N GLU A 175 3.13 -5.12 10.33
CA GLU A 175 3.75 -5.89 11.42
C GLU A 175 3.94 -5.03 12.66
N ASP A 176 4.32 -3.77 12.47
CA ASP A 176 4.54 -2.80 13.55
C ASP A 176 4.25 -1.37 13.08
N ALA A 177 4.28 -0.40 13.99
CA ALA A 177 4.16 1.00 13.68
C ALA A 177 5.27 1.46 12.72
N GLY A 178 4.89 1.74 11.47
CA GLY A 178 5.83 2.11 10.42
C GLY A 178 6.58 0.93 9.79
N VAL A 179 6.21 -0.32 10.08
CA VAL A 179 6.81 -1.51 9.45
C VAL A 179 5.74 -2.35 8.77
N PHE A 180 5.91 -2.52 7.47
CA PHE A 180 4.96 -3.20 6.60
C PHE A 180 5.66 -4.32 5.83
N THR A 181 5.04 -5.48 5.71
CA THR A 181 5.59 -6.65 4.99
C THR A 181 4.59 -7.18 3.97
N VAL A 182 5.09 -7.85 2.94
CA VAL A 182 4.28 -8.54 1.95
C VAL A 182 4.95 -9.83 1.51
N SER A 183 4.14 -10.85 1.22
CA SER A 183 4.55 -12.05 0.51
C SER A 183 3.65 -12.21 -0.70
N TYR A 184 4.20 -12.11 -1.91
CA TYR A 184 3.45 -12.18 -3.16
C TYR A 184 4.02 -13.25 -4.09
N THR A 185 3.17 -14.08 -4.66
CA THR A 185 3.58 -15.03 -5.70
C THR A 185 3.41 -14.37 -7.06
N VAL A 186 4.51 -14.23 -7.81
CA VAL A 186 4.48 -13.70 -9.17
C VAL A 186 3.62 -14.63 -10.03
N PRO A 187 2.56 -14.14 -10.69
CA PRO A 187 1.73 -14.98 -11.52
C PRO A 187 2.55 -15.56 -12.68
N HIS A 188 2.03 -16.61 -13.32
CA HIS A 188 2.70 -17.15 -14.50
C HIS A 188 2.65 -16.13 -15.63
N ILE A 189 3.78 -15.47 -15.88
CA ILE A 189 3.88 -14.39 -16.88
C ILE A 189 4.36 -15.01 -18.19
N PRO A 190 3.59 -14.89 -19.29
CA PRO A 190 4.02 -15.36 -20.59
C PRO A 190 5.24 -14.58 -21.08
N PHE A 191 6.08 -15.19 -21.91
CA PHE A 191 7.39 -14.64 -22.26
C PHE A 191 7.35 -13.24 -22.87
N PHE A 192 6.27 -12.88 -23.57
CA PHE A 192 6.09 -11.58 -24.20
C PHE A 192 5.85 -10.43 -23.19
N LEU A 193 5.55 -10.74 -21.93
CA LEU A 193 5.42 -9.77 -20.84
C LEU A 193 6.67 -9.71 -19.94
N LYS A 194 7.71 -10.51 -20.19
CA LYS A 194 8.95 -10.46 -19.42
C LYS A 194 9.74 -9.20 -19.75
N ARG A 195 9.57 -8.15 -18.95
CA ARG A 195 10.21 -6.84 -19.14
C ARG A 195 10.58 -6.18 -17.82
N GLY A 196 11.21 -5.01 -17.92
CA GLY A 196 11.34 -4.09 -16.79
C GLY A 196 10.01 -3.40 -16.51
N TYR A 197 9.65 -3.35 -15.24
CA TYR A 197 8.51 -2.66 -14.70
C TYR A 197 8.94 -1.66 -13.62
N THR A 198 8.09 -0.68 -13.37
CA THR A 198 8.26 0.26 -12.25
C THR A 198 7.23 -0.07 -11.20
N LEU A 199 7.68 -0.55 -10.04
CA LEU A 199 6.84 -0.74 -8.88
C LEU A 199 6.67 0.62 -8.18
N GLU A 200 5.42 1.06 -8.02
CA GLU A 200 5.09 2.26 -7.29
C GLU A 200 4.62 1.90 -5.88
N ILE A 201 5.36 2.31 -4.84
CA ILE A 201 5.02 2.07 -3.44
C ILE A 201 4.39 3.34 -2.87
N THR A 202 3.13 3.25 -2.44
CA THR A 202 2.37 4.37 -1.88
C THR A 202 2.02 4.10 -0.42
N ALA A 203 2.55 4.92 0.48
CA ALA A 203 2.21 4.93 1.90
C ALA A 203 1.13 5.98 2.18
N VAL A 204 0.04 5.60 2.84
CA VAL A 204 -1.13 6.46 3.07
C VAL A 204 -1.46 6.52 4.57
N THR A 205 -1.73 7.73 5.06
CA THR A 205 -2.20 7.99 6.45
C THR A 205 -3.72 7.85 6.57
N THR A 206 -4.25 7.78 7.79
CA THR A 206 -5.71 7.83 8.04
C THR A 206 -6.36 9.15 7.56
N GLY A 207 -5.59 10.25 7.55
CA GLY A 207 -6.02 11.54 7.02
C GLY A 207 -5.93 11.67 5.50
N GLY A 208 -5.62 10.58 4.77
CA GLY A 208 -5.60 10.56 3.30
C GLY A 208 -4.34 11.16 2.65
N ARG A 209 -3.38 11.67 3.43
CA ARG A 209 -2.07 12.09 2.90
C ARG A 209 -1.26 10.88 2.46
N ALA A 210 -0.48 11.04 1.40
CA ALA A 210 0.31 9.96 0.81
C ALA A 210 1.77 10.36 0.53
N ALA A 211 2.65 9.36 0.53
CA ALA A 211 4.03 9.44 0.05
C ALA A 211 4.31 8.27 -0.89
N THR A 212 5.11 8.52 -1.93
CA THR A 212 5.37 7.54 -3.00
C THR A 212 6.87 7.28 -3.17
N ALA A 213 7.24 6.04 -3.46
CA ALA A 213 8.57 5.63 -3.89
C ALA A 213 8.46 4.77 -5.16
N GLN A 214 9.45 4.87 -6.05
CA GLN A 214 9.51 4.07 -7.28
C GLN A 214 10.68 3.12 -7.24
N LEU A 215 10.45 1.87 -7.64
CA LEU A 215 11.47 0.84 -7.68
C LEU A 215 11.42 0.10 -9.02
N PRO A 216 12.50 0.14 -9.83
CA PRO A 216 12.58 -0.70 -11.01
C PRO A 216 12.69 -2.17 -10.60
N VAL A 217 11.85 -3.02 -11.20
CA VAL A 217 11.89 -4.49 -11.08
C VAL A 217 11.87 -5.09 -12.48
N ARG A 218 12.50 -6.24 -12.69
CA ARG A 218 12.46 -6.96 -13.98
C ARG A 218 11.85 -8.32 -13.76
N VAL A 219 10.92 -8.75 -14.61
CA VAL A 219 10.35 -10.09 -14.51
C VAL A 219 10.92 -10.97 -15.62
N HIS A 220 11.41 -12.16 -15.23
CA HIS A 220 12.11 -13.10 -16.11
C HIS A 220 11.37 -14.43 -16.36
#